data_AF-F9WPI4-F1
#
_entry.id   AF-F9WPI4-F1
#
_cell.length_a   1.000
_cell.length_b   1.000
_cell.length_c   1.000
_cell.angle_alpha   90.00
_cell.angle_beta   90.00
_cell.angle_gamma   90.00
#
_symmetry.space_group_name_H-M   'P 1'
#
loop_
_entity.id
_entity.type
_entity.pdbx_description
1 polymer ?
#
loop_
_entity_poly.entity_id
_entity_poly.type
_entity_poly.pdbx_seq_one_letter_code
_entity_poly.pdbx_strand_id
1 'polypeptide(L)'
;MGSLLMFVMPLGKAIPYWLPMVGGFVPLLWLSFTPPQDQRLKLLLFLSFTVLSGVAVAPLVLMTLSKGVLGTALVLTAAVFCGFSAAAYLCPRASLLAFQGPLFGMLIGMVLISLLNIIYPTAFAHSIILYGGLALFSALIAVDTQAMIERARCGAGDYVQDAMQMFLNVVNIFVRIAQILGSGDR
;
A
#
# COMPACT_ATOMS: atom_id res chain seq x y z
N MET A 1 -8.19 -1.31 23.04
CA MET A 1 -7.36 -0.27 22.41
C MET A 1 -7.90 0.27 21.07
N GLY A 2 -9.04 -0.21 20.54
CA GLY A 2 -9.65 0.36 19.32
C GLY A 2 -10.64 1.53 19.55
N SER A 3 -11.14 1.69 20.77
CA SER A 3 -12.19 2.68 21.10
C SER A 3 -11.66 4.09 21.42
N LEU A 4 -10.38 4.24 21.76
CA LEU A 4 -9.79 5.55 22.10
C LEU A 4 -9.39 6.35 20.86
N LEU A 5 -9.02 5.67 19.77
CA LEU A 5 -8.75 6.31 18.47
C LEU A 5 -10.04 6.81 17.78
N MET A 6 -11.22 6.35 18.21
CA MET A 6 -12.52 6.85 17.72
C MET A 6 -12.82 8.29 18.19
N PHE A 7 -12.14 8.79 19.23
CA PHE A 7 -12.50 10.06 19.87
C PHE A 7 -11.60 11.25 19.48
N VAL A 8 -10.43 11.01 18.90
CA VAL A 8 -9.38 12.04 18.73
C VAL A 8 -9.51 12.84 17.43
N MET A 9 -10.31 12.38 16.45
CA MET A 9 -10.57 13.17 15.24
C MET A 9 -11.85 14.01 15.37
N PRO A 10 -11.79 15.35 15.27
CA PRO A 10 -12.99 16.16 15.04
C PRO A 10 -13.69 15.80 13.71
N LEU A 11 -13.02 15.07 12.80
CA LEU A 11 -13.57 14.48 11.57
C LEU A 11 -14.15 13.05 11.74
N GLY A 12 -13.80 12.35 12.83
CA GLY A 12 -14.20 10.95 13.08
C GLY A 12 -15.67 10.78 13.49
N LYS A 13 -16.37 11.88 13.77
CA LYS A 13 -17.82 11.88 13.98
C LYS A 13 -18.63 12.04 12.70
N ALA A 14 -18.01 12.42 11.58
CA ALA A 14 -18.69 12.69 10.31
C ALA A 14 -18.48 11.60 9.26
N ILE A 15 -17.33 10.91 9.27
CA ILE A 15 -17.00 9.89 8.25
C ILE A 15 -16.64 8.58 8.96
N PRO A 16 -17.43 7.50 8.76
CA PRO A 16 -17.11 6.19 9.30
C PRO A 16 -15.75 5.71 8.80
N TYR A 17 -14.91 5.11 9.65
CA TYR A 17 -13.56 4.65 9.29
C TYR A 17 -13.51 3.67 8.10
N TRP A 18 -14.59 2.90 7.89
CA TRP A 18 -14.72 1.99 6.75
C TRP A 18 -15.05 2.72 5.44
N LEU A 19 -15.57 3.95 5.47
CA LEU A 19 -16.02 4.69 4.29
C LEU A 19 -14.85 5.11 3.38
N PRO A 20 -13.71 5.63 3.89
CA PRO A 20 -12.53 5.86 3.05
C PRO A 20 -11.89 4.56 2.53
N MET A 21 -11.95 3.48 3.31
CA MET A 21 -11.40 2.17 2.90
C MET A 21 -12.21 1.54 1.77
N VAL A 22 -13.54 1.49 1.88
CA VAL A 22 -14.44 1.01 0.82
C VAL A 22 -14.51 2.00 -0.34
N GLY A 23 -14.48 3.29 -0.03
CA GLY A 23 -14.47 4.38 -1.01
C GLY A 23 -13.21 4.40 -1.87
N GLY A 24 -12.06 3.92 -1.38
CA GLY A 24 -10.83 3.77 -2.16
C GLY A 24 -10.87 2.63 -3.18
N PHE A 25 -11.66 1.57 -2.94
CA PHE A 25 -11.83 0.49 -3.91
C PHE A 25 -12.56 0.95 -5.18
N VAL A 26 -13.48 1.90 -5.07
CA VAL A 26 -14.26 2.42 -6.20
C VAL A 26 -13.38 3.07 -7.29
N PRO A 27 -12.55 4.09 -7.00
CA PRO A 27 -11.67 4.68 -8.00
C PRO A 27 -10.56 3.72 -8.45
N LEU A 28 -10.12 2.78 -7.62
CA LEU A 28 -9.13 1.76 -7.98
C LEU A 28 -9.68 0.77 -9.03
N LEU A 29 -10.90 0.27 -8.81
CA LEU A 29 -11.60 -0.59 -9.77
C LEU A 29 -11.92 0.19 -11.05
N TRP A 30 -12.43 1.42 -10.92
CA TRP A 30 -12.76 2.26 -12.08
C TRP A 30 -11.54 2.55 -12.96
N LEU A 31 -10.40 2.89 -12.35
CA LEU A 31 -9.15 3.16 -13.08
C LEU A 31 -8.66 1.90 -13.82
N SER A 32 -8.86 0.71 -13.24
CA SER A 32 -8.51 -0.58 -13.87
C SER A 32 -9.32 -0.87 -15.15
N PHE A 33 -10.54 -0.34 -15.27
CA PHE A 33 -11.38 -0.48 -16.47
C PHE A 33 -11.33 0.73 -17.40
N THR A 34 -10.63 1.81 -17.03
CA THR A 34 -10.57 3.03 -17.84
C THR A 34 -9.57 2.85 -18.99
N PRO A 35 -9.97 3.08 -20.25
CA PRO A 35 -9.06 2.98 -21.39
C PRO A 35 -7.90 3.98 -21.26
N PRO A 36 -6.70 3.65 -21.75
CA PRO A 36 -5.50 4.48 -21.60
C PRO A 36 -5.59 5.86 -22.30
N GLN A 37 -6.59 6.10 -23.14
CA GLN A 37 -6.77 7.35 -23.89
C GLN A 37 -7.30 8.51 -23.02
N ASP A 38 -8.05 8.23 -21.95
CA ASP A 38 -8.67 9.25 -21.08
C ASP A 38 -7.78 9.65 -19.90
N GLN A 39 -6.64 10.27 -20.23
CA GLN A 39 -5.58 10.57 -19.25
C GLN A 39 -6.01 11.51 -18.12
N ARG A 40 -6.88 12.49 -18.40
CA ARG A 40 -7.42 13.42 -17.39
C ARG A 40 -8.29 12.69 -16.37
N LEU A 41 -9.12 11.75 -16.83
CA LEU A 41 -9.99 10.96 -15.96
C LEU A 41 -9.15 10.06 -15.05
N LYS A 42 -8.13 9.38 -15.60
CA LYS A 42 -7.21 8.55 -14.80
C LYS A 42 -6.51 9.36 -13.71
N LEU A 43 -6.05 10.57 -14.04
CA LEU A 43 -5.36 11.43 -13.07
C LEU A 43 -6.31 11.92 -11.96
N LEU A 44 -7.55 12.26 -12.29
CA LEU A 44 -8.58 12.60 -11.30
C LEU A 44 -8.93 11.41 -10.40
N LEU A 45 -9.09 10.22 -10.99
CA LEU A 45 -9.33 8.99 -10.24
C LEU A 45 -8.16 8.66 -9.32
N PHE A 46 -6.93 8.78 -9.79
CA PHE A 46 -5.73 8.60 -8.98
C PHE A 46 -5.63 9.62 -7.84
N LEU A 47 -5.90 10.91 -8.09
CA LEU A 47 -5.92 11.93 -7.03
C LEU A 47 -7.03 11.65 -6.01
N SER A 48 -8.23 11.29 -6.45
CA SER A 48 -9.31 10.92 -5.53
C SER A 48 -8.93 9.72 -4.67
N PHE A 49 -8.27 8.72 -5.27
CA PHE A 49 -7.81 7.53 -4.57
C PHE A 49 -6.73 7.84 -3.52
N THR A 50 -5.74 8.66 -3.87
CA THR A 50 -4.64 9.04 -2.97
C THR A 50 -5.14 9.87 -1.78
N VAL A 51 -6.09 10.78 -2.00
CA VAL A 51 -6.72 11.56 -0.93
C VAL A 51 -7.51 10.65 0.02
N LEU A 52 -8.36 9.77 -0.52
CA LEU A 52 -9.14 8.82 0.28
C LEU A 52 -8.23 7.87 1.08
N SER A 53 -7.16 7.38 0.46
CA SER A 53 -6.15 6.55 1.12
C SER A 53 -5.44 7.31 2.25
N GLY A 54 -5.08 8.59 2.03
CA GLY A 54 -4.49 9.44 3.06
C GLY A 54 -5.40 9.63 4.27
N VAL A 55 -6.70 9.85 4.02
CA VAL A 55 -7.72 9.94 5.09
C VAL A 55 -7.85 8.61 5.85
N ALA A 56 -7.78 7.47 5.16
CA ALA A 56 -7.84 6.15 5.78
C ALA A 56 -6.64 5.87 6.72
N VAL A 57 -5.45 6.38 6.37
CA VAL A 57 -4.21 6.19 7.14
C VAL A 57 -4.04 7.25 8.25
N ALA A 58 -4.77 8.36 8.21
CA ALA A 58 -4.69 9.47 9.18
C ALA A 58 -4.68 9.05 10.67
N PRO A 59 -5.56 8.15 11.18
CA PRO A 59 -5.50 7.74 12.59
C PRO A 59 -4.18 7.06 12.97
N LEU A 60 -3.58 6.30 12.06
CA LEU A 60 -2.29 5.65 12.29
C LEU A 60 -1.17 6.70 12.38
N VAL A 61 -1.21 7.73 11.51
CA VAL A 61 -0.25 8.84 11.52
C VAL A 61 -0.32 9.62 12.83
N LEU A 62 -1.53 9.91 13.34
CA LEU A 62 -1.69 10.60 14.62
C LEU A 62 -1.11 9.79 15.79
N MET A 63 -1.34 8.46 15.78
CA MET A 63 -0.79 7.56 16.79
C MET A 63 0.75 7.54 16.72
N THR A 64 1.35 7.41 15.54
CA THR A 64 2.81 7.39 15.41
C THR A 64 3.46 8.75 15.67
N LEU A 65 2.75 9.85 15.38
CA LEU A 65 3.18 11.20 15.73
C LEU A 65 3.24 11.38 17.25
N SER A 66 2.22 10.89 17.98
CA SER A 66 2.21 10.95 19.45
C SER A 66 3.36 10.17 20.10
N LYS A 67 3.85 9.13 19.42
CA LYS A 67 5.01 8.32 19.84
C LYS A 67 6.35 8.83 19.30
N GLY A 68 6.37 9.88 18.49
CA GLY A 68 7.59 10.41 17.88
C GLY A 68 8.24 9.51 16.81
N VAL A 69 7.56 8.45 16.34
CA VAL A 69 8.11 7.47 15.38
C VAL A 69 7.69 7.72 13.93
N LEU A 70 6.96 8.79 13.66
CA LEU A 70 6.49 9.10 12.30
C LEU A 70 7.65 9.34 11.33
N GLY A 71 8.64 10.14 11.73
CA GLY A 71 9.79 10.48 10.87
C GLY A 71 10.62 9.25 10.52
N THR A 72 10.87 8.37 11.50
CA THR A 72 11.59 7.11 11.28
C THR A 72 10.82 6.15 10.38
N ALA A 73 9.50 6.04 10.55
CA ALA A 73 8.66 5.22 9.67
C ALA A 73 8.71 5.69 8.21
N LEU A 74 8.68 7.01 7.96
CA LEU A 74 8.79 7.57 6.61
C LEU A 74 10.17 7.31 5.98
N VAL A 75 11.25 7.55 6.72
CA VAL A 75 12.62 7.30 6.24
C VAL A 75 12.83 5.82 5.92
N LEU A 76 12.37 4.92 6.78
CA LEU A 76 12.47 3.48 6.54
C LEU A 76 11.66 3.04 5.32
N THR A 77 10.45 3.59 5.15
CA THR A 77 9.62 3.31 3.96
C THR A 77 10.32 3.77 2.69
N ALA A 78 10.89 4.99 2.69
CA ALA A 78 11.65 5.51 1.56
C ALA A 78 12.90 4.67 1.27
N ALA A 79 13.61 4.23 2.31
CA ALA A 79 14.78 3.36 2.17
C ALA A 79 14.42 2.00 1.54
N VAL A 80 13.32 1.38 1.98
CA VAL A 80 12.82 0.13 1.38
C VAL A 80 12.41 0.35 -0.07
N PHE A 81 11.61 1.37 -0.35
CA PHE A 81 11.16 1.67 -1.71
C PHE A 81 12.33 1.93 -2.66
N CYS A 82 13.25 2.82 -2.29
CA CYS A 82 14.42 3.13 -3.10
C CYS A 82 15.36 1.93 -3.24
N GLY A 83 15.58 1.17 -2.16
CA GLY A 83 16.45 -0.01 -2.16
C GLY A 83 15.95 -1.10 -3.10
N PHE A 84 14.68 -1.50 -2.99
CA PHE A 84 14.10 -2.52 -3.86
C PHE A 84 13.92 -2.05 -5.31
N SER A 85 13.58 -0.77 -5.54
CA SER A 85 13.50 -0.21 -6.90
C SER A 85 14.88 -0.15 -7.56
N ALA A 86 15.93 0.25 -6.84
CA ALA A 86 17.30 0.25 -7.34
C ALA A 86 17.79 -1.18 -7.62
N ALA A 87 17.51 -2.14 -6.73
CA ALA A 87 17.82 -3.54 -6.96
C ALA A 87 17.14 -4.09 -8.22
N ALA A 88 15.86 -3.78 -8.42
CA ALA A 88 15.10 -4.17 -9.60
C ALA A 88 15.67 -3.59 -10.90
N TYR A 89 16.15 -2.34 -10.87
CA TYR A 89 16.80 -1.69 -12.00
C TYR A 89 18.13 -2.35 -12.38
N LEU A 90 18.90 -2.81 -11.38
CA LEU A 90 20.19 -3.48 -11.57
C LEU A 90 20.05 -4.96 -11.97
N CYS A 91 18.91 -5.59 -11.66
CA CYS A 91 18.65 -6.97 -12.03
C CYS A 91 18.56 -7.17 -13.56
N PRO A 92 18.84 -8.39 -14.06
CA PRO A 92 18.67 -8.73 -15.45
C PRO A 92 17.26 -8.42 -15.95
N ARG A 93 17.16 -8.07 -17.24
CA ARG A 93 15.90 -7.68 -17.88
C ARG A 93 14.86 -8.78 -17.75
N ALA A 94 13.62 -8.39 -17.44
CA ALA A 94 12.46 -9.26 -17.32
C ALA A 94 12.59 -10.44 -16.32
N SER A 95 13.67 -10.52 -15.52
CA SER A 95 13.88 -11.65 -14.61
C SER A 95 12.85 -11.69 -13.48
N LEU A 96 12.40 -10.52 -13.01
CA LEU A 96 11.44 -10.42 -11.91
C LEU A 96 9.99 -10.56 -12.38
N LEU A 97 9.71 -10.44 -13.69
CA LEU A 97 8.35 -10.57 -14.24
C LEU A 97 7.79 -11.98 -14.03
N ALA A 98 8.63 -13.01 -14.01
CA ALA A 98 8.22 -14.38 -13.71
C ALA A 98 7.61 -14.53 -12.30
N PHE A 99 7.99 -13.65 -11.36
CA PHE A 99 7.47 -13.67 -9.99
C PHE A 99 6.12 -12.95 -9.83
N GLN A 100 5.64 -12.25 -10.86
CA GLN A 100 4.38 -11.52 -10.79
C GLN A 100 3.19 -12.46 -10.47
N GLY A 101 3.12 -13.63 -11.10
CA GLY A 101 2.07 -14.62 -10.84
C GLY A 101 2.08 -15.15 -9.40
N PRO A 102 3.20 -15.71 -8.91
CA PRO A 102 3.33 -16.17 -7.52
C PRO A 102 3.05 -15.08 -6.47
N LEU A 103 3.56 -13.85 -6.66
CA LEU A 103 3.33 -12.75 -5.73
C LEU A 103 1.87 -12.31 -5.70
N PHE A 104 1.18 -12.34 -6.85
CA PHE A 104 -0.26 -12.09 -6.89
C PHE A 104 -1.06 -13.17 -6.12
N GLY A 105 -0.64 -14.44 -6.22
CA GLY A 105 -1.20 -15.52 -5.41
C GLY A 105 -0.99 -15.29 -3.90
N MET A 106 0.20 -14.85 -3.50
CA MET A 106 0.49 -14.48 -2.11
C MET A 106 -0.35 -13.28 -1.64
N LEU A 107 -0.57 -12.29 -2.51
CA LEU A 107 -1.43 -11.14 -2.23
C LEU A 107 -2.86 -11.59 -1.92
N ILE A 108 -3.45 -12.46 -2.75
CA ILE A 108 -4.78 -13.02 -2.52
C ILE A 108 -4.80 -13.81 -1.19
N GLY A 109 -3.81 -14.66 -0.95
CA GLY A 109 -3.69 -15.40 0.32
C GLY A 109 -3.65 -14.48 1.54
N MET A 110 -2.93 -13.36 1.44
CA MET A 110 -2.85 -12.37 2.51
C MET A 110 -4.18 -11.65 2.74
N VAL A 111 -4.92 -11.34 1.68
CA VAL A 111 -6.29 -10.79 1.78
C VAL A 111 -7.19 -11.78 2.51
N LEU A 112 -7.14 -13.07 2.16
CA LEU A 112 -7.92 -14.11 2.84
C LEU A 112 -7.57 -14.22 4.33
N ILE A 113 -6.27 -14.23 4.67
CA ILE A 113 -5.82 -14.25 6.07
C ILE A 113 -6.29 -12.99 6.81
N SER A 114 -6.27 -11.83 6.16
CA SER A 114 -6.74 -10.57 6.73
C SER A 114 -8.24 -10.60 7.03
N LEU A 115 -9.04 -11.16 6.11
CA LEU A 115 -10.48 -11.36 6.31
C LEU A 115 -10.76 -12.34 7.46
N LEU A 116 -10.04 -13.47 7.52
CA LEU A 116 -10.18 -14.44 8.60
C LEU A 116 -9.79 -13.83 9.96
N ASN A 117 -8.75 -13.00 10.00
CA ASN A 117 -8.31 -12.33 11.23
C ASN A 117 -9.32 -11.29 11.76
N ILE A 118 -10.25 -10.80 10.93
CA ILE A 118 -11.37 -9.95 11.39
C ILE A 118 -12.37 -10.78 12.22
N ILE A 119 -12.62 -12.02 11.83
CA ILE A 119 -13.58 -12.92 12.49
C ILE A 119 -12.92 -13.63 13.69
N TYR A 120 -11.70 -14.12 13.50
CA TYR A 120 -10.92 -14.87 14.49
C TYR A 120 -9.54 -14.21 14.68
N PRO A 121 -9.44 -13.14 15.48
CA PRO A 121 -8.18 -12.43 15.68
C PRO A 121 -7.19 -13.30 16.46
N THR A 122 -6.05 -13.60 15.84
CA THR A 122 -4.96 -14.35 16.51
C THR A 122 -3.64 -13.59 16.39
N ALA A 123 -2.80 -13.67 17.42
CA ALA A 123 -1.47 -13.03 17.40
C ALA A 123 -0.61 -13.56 16.24
N PHE A 124 -0.73 -14.85 15.92
CA PHE A 124 -0.02 -15.47 14.80
C PHE A 124 -0.45 -14.89 13.44
N ALA A 125 -1.76 -14.82 13.17
CA ALA A 125 -2.26 -14.22 11.94
C ALA A 125 -1.88 -12.74 11.83
N HIS A 126 -1.93 -11.99 12.94
CA HIS A 126 -1.51 -10.59 12.97
C HIS A 126 -0.03 -10.41 12.60
N SER A 127 0.86 -11.26 13.13
CA SER A 127 2.28 -11.26 12.78
C SER A 127 2.53 -11.59 11.30
N ILE A 128 1.83 -12.59 10.75
CA ILE A 128 1.91 -12.91 9.31
C ILE A 128 1.46 -11.72 8.47
N ILE A 129 0.33 -11.12 8.82
CA ILE A 129 -0.19 -9.95 8.12
C ILE A 129 0.86 -8.85 8.15
N LEU A 130 1.42 -8.50 9.32
CA LEU A 130 2.40 -7.43 9.47
C LEU A 130 3.72 -7.70 8.74
N TYR A 131 4.45 -8.73 9.16
CA TYR A 131 5.81 -9.00 8.68
C TYR A 131 5.82 -9.65 7.30
N GLY A 132 4.93 -10.62 7.07
CA GLY A 132 4.75 -11.23 5.74
C GLY A 132 4.24 -10.22 4.73
N GLY A 133 3.34 -9.33 5.16
CA GLY A 133 2.93 -8.13 4.41
C GLY A 133 4.09 -7.26 3.97
N LEU A 134 4.95 -6.88 4.91
CA LEU A 134 6.08 -6.01 4.62
C LEU A 134 7.01 -6.64 3.59
N ALA A 135 7.33 -7.93 3.73
CA ALA A 135 8.14 -8.66 2.76
C ALA A 135 7.47 -8.75 1.38
N LEU A 136 6.17 -9.06 1.35
CA LEU A 136 5.41 -9.19 0.09
C LEU A 136 5.38 -7.87 -0.69
N PHE A 137 5.00 -6.77 -0.05
CA PHE A 137 4.93 -5.47 -0.74
C PHE A 137 6.31 -4.95 -1.15
N SER A 138 7.36 -5.29 -0.39
CA SER A 138 8.74 -4.98 -0.79
C SER A 138 9.15 -5.73 -2.06
N ALA A 139 8.80 -7.02 -2.17
CA ALA A 139 9.02 -7.80 -3.38
C ALA A 139 8.17 -7.30 -4.57
N LEU A 140 6.93 -6.88 -4.31
CA LEU A 140 6.05 -6.29 -5.33
C LEU A 140 6.63 -4.99 -5.89
N ILE A 141 7.27 -4.13 -5.08
CA ILE A 141 7.99 -2.95 -5.59
C ILE A 141 9.03 -3.35 -6.62
N ALA A 142 9.82 -4.39 -6.35
CA ALA A 142 10.86 -4.82 -7.27
C ALA A 142 10.28 -5.35 -8.61
N VAL A 143 9.21 -6.15 -8.54
CA VAL A 143 8.51 -6.65 -9.73
C VAL A 143 7.84 -5.53 -10.51
N ASP A 144 7.11 -4.64 -9.83
CA ASP A 144 6.39 -3.53 -10.45
C ASP A 144 7.36 -2.53 -11.09
N THR A 145 8.54 -2.31 -10.48
CA THR A 145 9.61 -1.49 -11.08
C THR A 145 10.07 -2.08 -12.41
N GLN A 146 10.37 -3.39 -12.47
CA GLN A 146 10.77 -4.03 -13.73
C GLN A 146 9.64 -4.03 -14.76
N ALA A 147 8.40 -4.25 -14.33
CA ALA A 147 7.25 -4.25 -15.21
C ALA A 147 6.98 -2.87 -15.81
N MET A 148 7.12 -1.80 -15.02
CA MET A 148 7.05 -0.42 -15.47
C MET A 148 8.14 -0.11 -16.51
N ILE A 149 9.40 -0.49 -16.24
CA ILE A 149 10.52 -0.27 -17.17
C ILE A 149 10.28 -1.00 -18.50
N GLU A 150 9.79 -2.23 -18.47
CA GLU A 150 9.53 -3.01 -19.67
C GLU A 150 8.36 -2.45 -20.48
N ARG A 151 7.25 -2.08 -19.82
CA ARG A 151 6.12 -1.39 -20.48
C ARG A 151 6.53 -0.09 -21.14
N ALA A 152 7.36 0.71 -20.47
CA ALA A 152 7.88 1.97 -21.02
C ALA A 152 8.73 1.74 -22.28
N ARG A 153 9.53 0.66 -22.32
CA ARG A 153 10.33 0.29 -23.49
C ARG A 153 9.48 -0.18 -24.68
N CYS A 154 8.39 -0.88 -24.43
CA CYS A 154 7.47 -1.33 -25.47
C CYS A 154 6.56 -0.21 -26.03
N GLY A 155 6.69 1.04 -25.53
CA GLY A 155 5.84 2.16 -25.95
C GLY A 155 4.39 2.06 -25.48
N ALA A 156 4.10 1.15 -24.53
CA ALA A 156 2.78 0.89 -23.96
C ALA A 156 2.68 1.33 -22.48
N GLY A 157 3.47 2.32 -22.08
CA GLY A 157 3.53 2.80 -20.71
C GLY A 157 2.30 3.61 -20.31
N ASP A 158 1.53 3.10 -19.36
CA ASP A 158 0.50 3.86 -18.65
C ASP A 158 1.07 4.34 -17.31
N TYR A 159 1.67 5.52 -17.34
CA TYR A 159 2.36 6.06 -16.16
C TYR A 159 1.42 6.32 -14.98
N VAL A 160 0.11 6.54 -15.20
CA VAL A 160 -0.85 6.77 -14.11
C VAL A 160 -1.13 5.45 -13.40
N GLN A 161 -1.34 4.39 -14.17
CA GLN A 161 -1.55 3.05 -13.63
C GLN A 161 -0.29 2.54 -12.91
N ASP A 162 0.89 2.76 -13.48
CA ASP A 162 2.17 2.39 -12.87
C ASP A 162 2.40 3.15 -11.55
N ALA A 163 2.13 4.47 -11.54
CA ALA A 163 2.22 5.29 -10.33
C ALA A 163 1.22 4.84 -9.25
N MET A 164 0.01 4.43 -9.63
CA MET A 164 -0.99 3.91 -8.70
C MET A 164 -0.53 2.61 -8.04
N GLN A 165 0.02 1.66 -8.80
CA GLN A 165 0.55 0.41 -8.27
C GLN A 165 1.69 0.66 -7.28
N MET A 166 2.63 1.54 -7.64
CA MET A 166 3.72 1.91 -6.74
C MET A 166 3.21 2.62 -5.47
N PHE A 167 2.23 3.52 -5.60
CA PHE A 167 1.62 4.19 -4.45
C PHE A 167 1.00 3.20 -3.48
N LEU A 168 0.26 2.20 -3.96
CA LEU A 168 -0.33 1.14 -3.14
C LEU A 168 0.73 0.38 -2.35
N ASN A 169 1.83 0.00 -3.00
CA ASN A 169 2.92 -0.72 -2.32
C ASN A 169 3.56 0.16 -1.24
N VAL A 170 3.86 1.43 -1.55
CA VAL A 170 4.46 2.38 -0.60
C VAL A 170 3.56 2.60 0.63
N VAL A 171 2.27 2.83 0.42
CA VAL A 171 1.31 3.02 1.53
C VAL A 171 1.21 1.77 2.40
N ASN A 172 1.16 0.58 1.79
CA ASN A 172 1.11 -0.66 2.55
C ASN A 172 2.38 -0.90 3.37
N ILE A 173 3.56 -0.61 2.82
CA ILE A 173 4.83 -0.69 3.56
C ILE A 173 4.86 0.32 4.71
N PHE A 174 4.47 1.57 4.44
CA PHE A 174 4.41 2.61 5.46
C PHE A 174 3.53 2.20 6.63
N VAL A 175 2.30 1.77 6.36
CA VAL A 175 1.34 1.34 7.38
C VAL A 175 1.93 0.23 8.25
N ARG A 176 2.66 -0.71 7.66
CA ARG A 176 3.27 -1.85 8.37
C ARG A 176 4.46 -1.43 9.23
N ILE A 177 5.37 -0.63 8.67
CA ILE A 177 6.51 -0.09 9.42
C ILE A 177 6.01 0.78 10.58
N ALA A 178 5.03 1.66 10.32
CA ALA A 178 4.39 2.50 11.32
C ALA A 178 3.76 1.69 12.46
N GLN A 179 3.08 0.59 12.14
CA GLN A 179 2.53 -0.32 13.15
C GLN A 179 3.62 -1.05 13.94
N ILE A 180 4.69 -1.53 13.29
CA ILE A 180 5.81 -2.21 13.95
C ILE A 180 6.47 -1.25 14.95
N LEU A 181 6.87 -0.06 14.51
CA LEU A 181 7.48 0.96 15.38
C LEU A 181 6.51 1.44 16.46
N GLY A 182 5.24 1.64 16.10
CA GLY A 182 4.19 2.04 17.04
C GLY A 182 3.87 0.97 18.09
N SER A 183 4.15 -0.31 17.83
CA SER A 183 3.97 -1.41 18.78
C SER A 183 5.23 -1.76 19.59
N GLY A 184 6.40 -1.29 19.15
CA GLY A 184 7.71 -1.70 19.67
C GLY A 184 8.21 -0.97 20.93
N ASP A 185 7.58 0.15 21.33
CA ASP A 185 7.90 0.83 22.58
C ASP A 185 7.15 0.17 23.75
N ARG A 186 7.88 -0.68 24.50
CA ARG A 186 7.56 -1.09 25.88
C ARG A 186 8.48 -0.36 26.83
#